data_AF-A0A3D1XNE5-F1
#
_entry.id   AF-A0A3D1XNE5-F1
#
_cell.length_a   1.000
_cell.length_b   1.000
_cell.length_c   1.000
_cell.angle_alpha   90.00
_cell.angle_beta   90.00
_cell.angle_gamma   90.00
#
_symmetry.space_group_name_H-M   'P 1'
#
loop_
_entity.id
_entity.type
_entity.pdbx_description
1 polymer ?
#
loop_
_entity_poly.entity_id
_entity_poly.type
_entity_poly.pdbx_seq_one_letter_code
_entity_poly.pdbx_strand_id
1 'polypeptide(L)'
;MDANINSFLNWSQSQLAEAGVNSPRLDSEIILAHTLNLSRTDLWTQDKRVLSESEKKIAKKNVERRLNREPVSLIVGHQEFWSLDFVVDGNVLTPRPETEL
;
A
#
# COMPACT_ATOMS: atom_id res chain seq x y z
N MET A 1 17.77 9.09 -1.21
CA MET A 1 17.49 7.99 -2.16
C MET A 1 15.99 7.85 -2.20
N ASP A 2 15.37 8.22 -3.32
CA ASP A 2 13.92 8.24 -3.41
C ASP A 2 13.38 6.81 -3.42
N ALA A 3 12.51 6.49 -2.47
CA ALA A 3 11.89 5.18 -2.40
C ALA A 3 10.92 5.02 -3.59
N ASN A 4 11.27 4.12 -4.51
CA ASN A 4 10.38 3.66 -5.58
C ASN A 4 9.63 2.38 -5.17
N ILE A 5 8.64 1.99 -5.96
CA ILE A 5 7.80 0.80 -5.70
C ILE A 5 8.67 -0.44 -5.41
N ASN A 6 9.65 -0.74 -6.26
CA ASN A 6 10.52 -1.90 -6.08
C ASN A 6 11.29 -1.87 -4.74
N SER A 7 11.93 -0.74 -4.43
CA SER A 7 12.69 -0.56 -3.19
C SER A 7 11.80 -0.67 -1.95
N PHE A 8 10.57 -0.18 -2.01
CA PHE A 8 9.60 -0.29 -0.92
C PHE A 8 9.12 -1.74 -0.73
N LEU A 9 8.85 -2.46 -1.81
CA LEU A 9 8.46 -3.88 -1.75
C LEU A 9 9.58 -4.72 -1.14
N ASN A 10 10.84 -4.51 -1.55
CA ASN A 10 11.98 -5.21 -0.97
C ASN A 10 12.15 -4.91 0.52
N TRP A 11 12.04 -3.64 0.92
CA TRP A 11 12.12 -3.22 2.31
C TRP A 11 11.01 -3.88 3.15
N SER A 12 9.75 -3.70 2.75
CA SER A 12 8.60 -4.22 3.50
C SER A 12 8.59 -5.75 3.56
N GLN A 13 8.96 -6.44 2.48
CA GLN A 13 9.10 -7.89 2.46
C GLN A 13 10.13 -8.35 3.49
N SER A 14 11.27 -7.67 3.57
CA SER A 14 12.34 -8.00 4.53
C SER A 14 11.86 -7.82 5.97
N GLN A 15 11.19 -6.70 6.27
CA GLN A 15 10.62 -6.44 7.60
C GLN A 15 9.59 -7.50 8.00
N LEU A 16 8.68 -7.85 7.09
CA LEU A 16 7.63 -8.84 7.36
C LEU A 16 8.19 -10.26 7.50
N ALA A 17 9.21 -10.59 6.72
CA ALA A 17 9.90 -11.87 6.82
C ALA A 17 10.63 -12.01 8.16
N GLU A 18 11.35 -10.98 8.59
CA GLU A 18 12.02 -10.95 9.90
C GLU A 18 11.02 -11.05 11.05
N ALA A 19 9.85 -10.42 10.91
CA ALA A 19 8.78 -10.55 11.88
C ALA A 19 8.09 -11.93 11.87
N GLY A 20 8.44 -12.84 10.95
CA GLY A 20 7.86 -14.19 10.84
C GLY A 20 6.44 -14.20 10.29
N VAL A 21 6.10 -13.29 9.38
CA VAL A 21 4.84 -13.31 8.63
C VAL A 21 4.90 -14.40 7.55
N ASN A 22 3.82 -15.18 7.41
CA ASN A 22 3.81 -16.36 6.53
C ASN A 22 3.93 -16.02 5.03
N SER A 23 3.42 -14.86 4.60
CA SER A 23 3.38 -14.46 3.18
C SER A 23 3.89 -13.03 3.00
N PRO A 24 5.16 -12.75 3.33
CA PRO A 24 5.67 -11.39 3.46
C PRO A 24 5.63 -10.63 2.13
N ARG A 25 5.95 -11.29 1.01
CA ARG A 25 5.88 -10.67 -0.32
C ARG A 25 4.44 -10.34 -0.73
N LEU A 26 3.52 -11.29 -0.55
CA LEU A 26 2.12 -11.10 -0.90
C LEU A 26 1.50 -9.96 -0.07
N ASP A 27 1.75 -9.95 1.24
CA ASP A 27 1.25 -8.92 2.14
C ASP A 27 1.81 -7.54 1.76
N SER A 28 3.11 -7.45 1.43
CA SER A 28 3.74 -6.22 0.91
C SER A 28 3.09 -5.71 -0.36
N GLU A 29 2.85 -6.59 -1.34
CA GLU A 29 2.19 -6.24 -2.60
C GLU A 29 0.76 -5.76 -2.36
N ILE A 30 -0.02 -6.46 -1.53
CA ILE A 30 -1.40 -6.08 -1.20
C ILE A 30 -1.45 -4.71 -0.51
N ILE A 31 -0.59 -4.48 0.48
CA ILE A 31 -0.52 -3.21 1.21
C ILE A 31 -0.17 -2.05 0.28
N LEU A 32 0.84 -2.23 -0.57
CA LEU A 32 1.30 -1.16 -1.46
C LEU A 32 0.29 -0.90 -2.59
N ALA A 33 -0.27 -1.96 -3.19
CA ALA A 33 -1.34 -1.87 -4.19
C ALA A 33 -2.53 -1.07 -3.65
N HIS A 34 -3.01 -1.43 -2.45
CA HIS A 34 -4.10 -0.72 -1.78
C HIS A 34 -3.74 0.75 -1.50
N THR A 35 -2.54 1.02 -0.99
CA THR A 35 -2.11 2.39 -0.65
C THR A 35 -2.03 3.30 -1.88
N LEU A 36 -1.60 2.75 -3.02
CA LEU A 36 -1.44 3.50 -4.27
C LEU A 36 -2.70 3.49 -5.15
N ASN A 37 -3.74 2.75 -4.74
CA ASN A 37 -4.91 2.47 -5.54
C ASN A 37 -4.54 1.90 -6.92
N LEU A 38 -3.64 0.92 -6.92
CA LEU A 38 -3.12 0.23 -8.09
C LEU A 38 -3.44 -1.26 -8.01
N SER A 39 -3.51 -1.93 -9.16
CA SER A 39 -3.51 -3.39 -9.17
C SER A 39 -2.11 -3.93 -8.84
N ARG A 40 -2.04 -5.21 -8.44
CA ARG A 40 -0.73 -5.88 -8.26
C ARG A 40 0.08 -5.91 -9.56
N THR A 41 -0.59 -6.08 -10.71
CA THR A 41 0.04 -6.03 -12.03
C THR A 41 0.67 -4.66 -12.29
N ASP A 42 -0.03 -3.58 -11.91
CA ASP A 42 0.49 -2.22 -12.08
C ASP A 42 1.78 -1.99 -11.29
N LEU A 43 1.91 -2.55 -10.08
CA LEU A 43 3.15 -2.47 -9.30
C LEU A 43 4.35 -3.04 -10.06
N TRP A 44 4.16 -4.10 -10.85
CA TRP A 44 5.22 -4.69 -11.67
C TRP A 44 5.57 -3.83 -12.87
N THR A 45 4.56 -3.25 -13.53
CA THR A 45 4.77 -2.37 -14.69
C THR A 45 5.34 -1.00 -14.32
N GLN A 46 5.10 -0.55 -13.09
CA GLN A 46 5.52 0.74 -12.55
C GLN A 46 6.58 0.59 -11.45
N ASP A 47 7.37 -0.48 -11.45
CA ASP A 47 8.33 -0.81 -10.39
C ASP A 47 9.32 0.33 -10.04
N LYS A 48 9.64 1.18 -11.02
CA LYS A 48 10.51 2.37 -10.89
C LYS A 48 9.80 3.66 -10.49
N ARG A 49 8.46 3.69 -10.42
CA ARG A 49 7.69 4.86 -9.98
C ARG A 49 8.13 5.24 -8.57
N VAL A 50 8.52 6.50 -8.42
CA VAL A 50 8.88 7.09 -7.12
C VAL A 50 7.61 7.33 -6.32
N LEU A 51 7.64 6.94 -5.06
CA LEU A 51 6.58 7.22 -4.10
C LEU A 51 6.73 8.65 -3.58
N SER A 52 5.63 9.36 -3.44
CA SER A 52 5.56 10.61 -2.68
C SER A 52 5.74 10.36 -1.17
N GLU A 53 6.08 11.39 -0.41
CA GLU A 53 6.24 11.27 1.04
C GLU A 53 4.95 10.82 1.76
N SER A 54 3.79 11.27 1.28
CA SER A 54 2.48 10.87 1.80
C SER A 54 2.21 9.38 1.55
N GLU A 55 2.41 8.90 0.32
CA GLU A 55 2.26 7.48 -0.04
C GLU A 55 3.21 6.61 0.80
N LYS A 56 4.48 7.00 0.94
CA LYS A 56 5.44 6.29 1.80
C LYS A 56 4.95 6.20 3.24
N LYS A 57 4.46 7.31 3.80
CA LYS A 57 4.02 7.37 5.20
C LYS A 57 2.80 6.46 5.43
N ILE A 58 1.83 6.48 4.53
CA ILE A 58 0.63 5.64 4.63
C ILE A 58 1.02 4.16 4.47
N ALA A 59 1.82 3.83 3.47
CA ALA A 59 2.25 2.45 3.22
C ALA A 59 3.06 1.89 4.40
N LYS A 60 3.98 2.68 4.97
CA LYS A 60 4.73 2.30 6.18
C LYS A 60 3.82 2.02 7.37
N LYS A 61 2.84 2.89 7.63
CA LYS A 61 1.86 2.69 8.70
C LYS A 61 1.08 1.37 8.52
N ASN A 62 0.72 1.03 7.29
CA ASN A 62 0.05 -0.24 6.99
C ASN A 62 0.98 -1.45 7.17
N VAL A 63 2.26 -1.34 6.81
CA VAL A 63 3.26 -2.38 7.12
C VAL A 63 3.45 -2.54 8.64
N GLU A 64 3.50 -1.46 9.40
CA GLU A 64 3.59 -1.49 10.87
C GLU A 64 2.39 -2.20 11.51
N ARG A 65 1.18 -1.95 11.02
CA ARG A 65 -0.02 -2.72 11.44
C ARG A 65 0.16 -4.21 11.17
N ARG A 66 0.69 -4.56 9.99
CA ARG A 66 0.92 -5.96 9.62
C ARG A 66 2.01 -6.62 10.48
N LEU A 67 3.07 -5.88 10.82
CA LEU A 67 4.12 -6.33 11.73
C LEU A 67 3.55 -6.66 13.13
N ASN A 68 2.54 -5.91 13.58
CA ASN A 68 1.76 -6.18 14.79
C ASN A 68 0.76 -7.34 14.63
N ARG A 69 0.91 -8.16 13.58
CA ARG A 69 0.09 -9.34 13.26
C ARG A 69 -1.36 -9.03 12.92
N GLU A 70 -1.73 -7.78 12.69
CA GLU A 70 -3.05 -7.43 12.19
C GLU A 70 -3.28 -8.08 10.80
N PRO A 71 -4.39 -8.81 10.57
CA PRO A 71 -4.68 -9.42 9.28
C PRO A 71 -4.66 -8.40 8.13
N VAL A 72 -4.02 -8.75 7.01
CA VAL A 72 -3.88 -7.85 5.86
C VAL A 72 -5.23 -7.39 5.31
N SER A 73 -6.26 -8.24 5.37
CA SER A 73 -7.65 -7.90 5.00
C SER A 73 -8.26 -6.77 5.83
N LEU A 74 -7.91 -6.67 7.13
CA LEU A 74 -8.36 -5.57 7.99
C LEU A 74 -7.55 -4.29 7.77
N ILE A 75 -6.30 -4.42 7.31
CA ILE A 75 -5.45 -3.29 6.99
C ILE A 75 -5.94 -2.60 5.72
N VAL A 76 -6.25 -3.38 4.67
CA VAL A 76 -6.75 -2.88 3.39
C VAL A 76 -8.26 -2.72 3.34
N GLY A 77 -8.97 -3.05 4.42
CA GLY A 77 -10.42 -2.91 4.55
C GLY A 77 -11.24 -3.76 3.57
N HIS A 78 -10.61 -4.72 2.88
CA HIS A 78 -11.25 -5.55 1.85
C HIS A 78 -11.25 -7.02 2.30
N GLN A 79 -12.44 -7.54 2.64
CA GLN A 79 -12.72 -8.97 2.52
C GLN A 79 -13.07 -9.25 1.06
N GLU A 80 -12.32 -10.13 0.40
CA GLU A 80 -12.72 -10.63 -0.92
C GLU A 80 -14.09 -11.32 -0.84
N PHE A 81 -15.03 -10.83 -1.63
CA PHE A 81 -16.12 -11.65 -2.14
C PHE A 81 -16.26 -11.38 -3.63
N TRP A 82 -15.79 -12.33 -4.43
CA TRP A 82 -16.21 -12.58 -5.82
C TRP A 82 -16.04 -11.44 -6.84
N SER A 83 -14.98 -11.54 -7.64
CA SER A 83 -14.96 -11.16 -9.07
C SER A 83 -15.40 -9.75 -9.49
N LEU A 84 -15.27 -8.74 -8.63
CA LEU A 84 -15.43 -7.34 -9.04
C LEU A 84 -14.21 -6.53 -8.60
N ASP A 85 -13.38 -6.18 -9.60
CA ASP A 85 -12.36 -5.13 -9.49
C ASP A 85 -13.07 -3.82 -9.11
N PHE A 86 -13.03 -3.46 -7.83
CA PHE A 86 -13.43 -2.13 -7.43
C PHE A 86 -12.30 -1.17 -7.77
N VAL A 87 -12.45 -0.50 -8.92
CA VAL A 87 -11.85 0.83 -9.12
C VAL A 87 -12.47 1.73 -8.07
N VAL A 88 -11.78 1.90 -6.94
CA VAL A 88 -12.10 2.98 -6.01
C VAL A 88 -11.51 4.22 -6.67
N ASP A 89 -12.33 4.89 -7.48
CA ASP A 89 -11.94 6.13 -8.13
C ASP A 89 -11.37 7.09 -7.07
N GLY A 90 -10.18 7.59 -7.36
CA GLY A 90 -9.38 8.43 -6.48
C GLY A 90 -9.98 9.82 -6.35
N ASN A 91 -11.21 9.91 -5.86
CA ASN A 91 -11.77 11.10 -5.23
C ASN A 91 -11.07 11.37 -3.90
N VAL A 92 -9.73 11.44 -3.95
CA VAL A 92 -8.90 12.16 -3.01
C VAL A 92 -9.20 13.64 -3.25
N LEU A 93 -10.39 14.07 -2.81
CA LEU A 93 -10.61 15.45 -2.42
C LEU A 93 -9.58 15.73 -1.33
N THR A 94 -8.54 16.46 -1.71
CA THR A 94 -7.70 17.16 -0.73
C THR A 94 -8.59 18.30 -0.25
N PRO A 95 -9.13 18.32 0.99
CA PRO A 95 -9.86 19.49 1.43
C PRO A 95 -8.84 20.62 1.59
N ARG A 96 -8.86 21.60 0.68
CA ARG A 96 -8.32 22.94 0.97
C ARG A 96 -9.43 23.73 1.66
N PRO A 97 -9.23 24.24 2.89
CA PRO A 97 -10.00 25.37 3.36
C PRO A 97 -9.34 26.62 2.79
N GLU A 98 -9.62 26.94 1.52
CA GLU A 98 -9.47 28.32 1.05
C GLU A 98 -10.83 28.98 1.25
N THR A 99 -10.99 29.63 2.41
CA THR A 99 -12.00 30.67 2.57
C THR A 99 -11.38 31.96 2.09
N GLU A 100 -11.63 32.32 0.83
CA GLU A 100 -11.68 33.73 0.43
C GLU A 100 -13.06 34.26 0.83
N LEU A 101 -13.09 35.09 1.87
CA LEU A 101 -14.08 36.14 2.08
C LEU A 101 -13.35 37.38 2.59
#